data_AF-A0AAU6FKV1-F1
#
_entry.id   AF-A0AAU6FKV1-F1
#
_cell.length_a   1.000
_cell.length_b   1.000
_cell.length_c   1.000
_cell.angle_alpha   90.00
_cell.angle_beta   90.00
_cell.angle_gamma   90.00
#
_symmetry.space_group_name_H-M   'P 1'
#
loop_
_entity.id
_entity.type
_entity.pdbx_description
1 polymer ?
#
loop_
_entity_poly.entity_id
_entity_poly.type
_entity_poly.pdbx_seq_one_letter_code
_entity_poly.pdbx_strand_id
1 'polypeptide(L)'
;MTEDVDLLDDLLRLCAAAGAEPEVHHTLPERRGGWEQAPMVLVGDDAAARCRGAARRRGVMLVGRDQDAPDVWRRAVEIGAEYVLRLPDSENWLVDQIANAAEGVGRPALTVGVIGGRGGAGASTLACALAVTAARAGRRTMLIDGDPLGGGIDVLLGGERAEGMRWPDFAHSKGRVGGGALEESLPALHGLRVLSWGRDDWVVIPPQAMQAVLGAARRLGGVVVVDLPRRIDEAVAEALAQLDLGLLVVPGELRAVAAAKRVASMAGMVLGDLRVVARGPYASGLDEQWVASAIGLPLAGELPLEPGLLAEQDMGEPPGGSPRGPLARFCSAFWDRALAGEGAGGQTAGGAS
;
A
#
# COMPACT_ATOMS: atom_id res chain seq x y z
N MET A 1 8.65 19.19 -21.42
CA MET A 1 9.04 19.61 -22.76
C MET A 1 7.91 20.38 -23.41
N THR A 2 8.05 21.68 -23.59
CA THR A 2 7.07 22.55 -24.26
C THR A 2 7.74 23.89 -24.57
N GLU A 3 7.30 24.57 -25.62
CA GLU A 3 7.61 25.97 -25.95
C GLU A 3 6.39 26.88 -25.74
N ASP A 4 5.22 26.30 -25.48
CA ASP A 4 4.03 27.05 -25.08
C ASP A 4 4.27 27.61 -23.67
N VAL A 5 4.39 28.93 -23.59
CA VAL A 5 4.71 29.65 -22.34
C VAL A 5 3.61 29.46 -21.31
N ASP A 6 2.35 29.46 -21.74
CA ASP A 6 1.24 29.36 -20.79
C ASP A 6 1.13 27.93 -20.25
N LEU A 7 1.34 26.92 -21.09
CA LEU A 7 1.41 25.52 -20.65
C LEU A 7 2.62 25.29 -19.75
N LEU A 8 3.77 25.88 -20.08
CA LEU A 8 4.97 25.79 -19.26
C LEU A 8 4.73 26.36 -17.86
N ASP A 9 4.12 27.54 -17.76
CA ASP A 9 3.81 28.16 -16.47
C ASP A 9 2.86 27.30 -15.62
N ASP A 10 1.84 26.69 -16.24
CA ASP A 10 0.97 25.73 -15.56
C ASP A 10 1.76 24.52 -15.05
N LEU A 11 2.57 23.89 -15.91
CA LEU A 11 3.35 22.72 -15.52
C LEU A 11 4.35 23.02 -14.41
N LEU A 12 5.02 24.19 -14.44
CA LEU A 12 5.92 24.63 -13.39
C LEU A 12 5.18 24.84 -12.06
N ARG A 13 3.98 25.46 -12.10
CA ARG A 13 3.11 25.60 -10.92
C ARG A 13 2.70 24.25 -10.34
N LEU A 14 2.33 23.28 -11.19
CA LEU A 14 1.94 21.94 -10.76
C LEU A 14 3.14 21.17 -10.17
N CYS A 15 4.33 21.30 -10.76
CA CYS A 15 5.57 20.74 -10.19
C CYS A 15 5.88 21.33 -8.82
N ALA A 16 5.75 22.66 -8.65
CA ALA A 16 5.94 23.31 -7.37
C ALA A 16 4.92 22.84 -6.32
N ALA A 17 3.64 22.68 -6.70
CA ALA A 17 2.61 22.12 -5.83
C ALA A 17 2.90 20.66 -5.43
N ALA A 18 3.56 19.91 -6.31
CA ALA A 18 4.03 18.54 -6.07
C ALA A 18 5.35 18.45 -5.29
N GLY A 19 6.01 19.58 -4.98
CA GLY A 19 7.33 19.60 -4.34
C GLY A 19 8.45 19.04 -5.24
N ALA A 20 8.27 19.06 -6.56
CA ALA A 20 9.20 18.54 -7.54
C ALA A 20 9.96 19.67 -8.25
N GLU A 21 11.26 19.49 -8.48
CA GLU A 21 12.06 20.38 -9.32
C GLU A 21 12.13 19.82 -10.75
N PRO A 22 11.48 20.47 -11.75
CA PRO A 22 11.48 19.97 -13.11
C PRO A 22 12.70 20.45 -13.91
N GLU A 23 13.20 19.58 -14.80
CA GLU A 23 14.11 19.99 -15.87
C GLU A 23 13.32 20.36 -17.13
N VAL A 24 13.48 21.60 -17.61
CA VAL A 24 12.76 22.11 -18.78
C VAL A 24 13.63 21.99 -20.03
N HIS A 25 13.08 21.36 -21.06
CA HIS A 25 13.69 21.25 -22.38
C HIS A 25 12.69 21.64 -23.48
N HIS A 26 13.18 22.27 -24.54
CA HIS A 26 12.37 22.64 -25.73
C HIS A 26 12.56 21.65 -26.90
N THR A 27 13.65 20.88 -26.86
CA THR A 27 13.98 19.79 -27.80
C THR A 27 14.42 18.55 -27.03
N LEU A 28 14.50 17.39 -27.71
CA LEU A 28 14.97 16.17 -27.08
C LEU A 28 16.38 16.40 -26.49
N PRO A 29 16.63 16.04 -25.22
CA PRO A 29 17.93 16.28 -24.59
C PRO A 29 19.06 15.60 -25.38
N GLU A 30 20.09 16.37 -25.75
CA GLU A 30 21.24 15.87 -26.53
C GLU A 30 22.09 14.86 -25.73
N ARG A 31 22.03 14.90 -24.39
CA ARG A 31 22.68 13.93 -23.52
C ARG A 31 21.82 12.67 -23.40
N ARG A 32 22.37 11.52 -23.84
CA ARG A 32 21.89 10.18 -23.46
C ARG A 32 21.79 10.10 -21.93
N GLY A 33 20.58 10.19 -21.40
CA GLY A 33 20.34 10.18 -19.97
C GLY A 33 19.08 10.93 -19.54
N GLY A 34 18.88 12.18 -19.97
CA GLY A 34 17.76 13.00 -19.45
C GLY A 34 16.38 12.38 -19.69
N TRP A 35 16.10 11.96 -20.93
CA TRP A 35 14.83 11.30 -21.28
C TRP A 35 14.69 9.89 -20.67
N GLU A 36 15.77 9.11 -20.66
CA GLU A 36 15.76 7.70 -20.27
C GLU A 36 15.78 7.52 -18.74
N GLN A 37 16.40 8.45 -18.00
CA GLN A 37 16.57 8.39 -16.55
C GLN A 37 15.52 9.18 -15.78
N ALA A 38 14.82 10.13 -16.42
CA ALA A 38 13.76 10.89 -15.74
C ALA A 38 12.72 9.93 -15.14
N PRO A 39 12.19 10.16 -13.93
CA PRO A 39 11.12 9.32 -13.40
C PRO A 39 9.81 9.50 -14.18
N MET A 40 9.63 10.68 -14.79
CA MET A 40 8.46 11.08 -15.57
C MET A 40 8.87 12.07 -16.66
N VAL A 41 8.17 12.04 -17.80
CA VAL A 41 8.37 13.01 -18.89
C VAL A 41 7.02 13.61 -19.30
N LEU A 42 6.89 14.92 -19.13
CA LEU A 42 5.72 15.68 -19.58
C LEU A 42 6.03 16.33 -20.93
N VAL A 43 5.22 16.06 -21.94
CA VAL A 43 5.36 16.58 -23.31
C VAL A 43 4.14 17.43 -23.63
N GLY A 44 4.35 18.71 -23.96
CA GLY A 44 3.29 19.58 -24.46
C GLY A 44 2.86 19.17 -25.86
N ASP A 45 1.59 19.37 -26.20
CA ASP A 45 1.08 19.07 -27.55
C ASP A 45 1.86 19.82 -28.66
N ASP A 46 2.34 21.03 -28.35
CA ASP A 46 3.20 21.85 -29.19
C ASP A 46 4.58 21.21 -29.47
N ALA A 47 5.07 20.36 -28.56
CA ALA A 47 6.39 19.73 -28.64
C ALA A 47 6.34 18.27 -29.12
N ALA A 48 5.16 17.64 -29.19
CA ALA A 48 5.01 16.21 -29.48
C ALA A 48 5.67 15.78 -30.81
N ALA A 49 5.54 16.59 -31.87
CA ALA A 49 6.14 16.30 -33.16
C ALA A 49 7.69 16.23 -33.12
N ARG A 50 8.32 17.00 -32.22
CA ARG A 50 9.78 17.04 -32.03
C ARG A 50 10.30 15.89 -31.16
N CYS A 51 9.42 15.26 -30.39
CA CYS A 51 9.73 14.06 -29.61
C CYS A 51 9.61 12.76 -30.42
N ARG A 52 9.28 12.82 -31.72
CA ARG A 52 9.22 11.65 -32.59
C ARG A 52 10.58 10.96 -32.65
N GLY A 53 10.61 9.66 -32.38
CA GLY A 53 11.84 8.86 -32.35
C GLY A 53 12.55 8.83 -31.00
N ALA A 54 12.00 9.47 -29.97
CA ALA A 54 12.47 9.26 -28.59
C ALA A 54 12.31 7.79 -28.17
N ALA A 55 13.18 7.32 -27.27
CA ALA A 55 13.09 5.96 -26.75
C ALA A 55 11.76 5.76 -26.02
N ARG A 56 11.00 4.71 -26.38
CA ARG A 56 9.75 4.37 -25.70
C ARG A 56 10.01 3.93 -24.26
N ARG A 57 9.23 4.46 -23.33
CA ARG A 57 9.32 4.18 -21.89
C ARG A 57 7.99 4.47 -21.20
N ARG A 58 7.81 3.95 -19.98
CA ARG A 58 6.68 4.31 -19.11
C ARG A 58 6.84 5.71 -18.53
N GLY A 59 5.73 6.32 -18.14
CA GLY A 59 5.72 7.65 -17.52
C GLY A 59 5.91 8.82 -18.50
N VAL A 60 5.68 8.61 -19.80
CA VAL A 60 5.57 9.70 -20.79
C VAL A 60 4.10 10.14 -20.85
N MET A 61 3.83 11.43 -20.68
CA MET A 61 2.48 11.98 -20.70
C MET A 61 2.40 13.14 -21.69
N LEU A 62 1.39 13.11 -22.55
CA LEU A 62 1.07 14.23 -23.44
C LEU A 62 0.12 15.18 -22.70
N VAL A 63 0.46 16.46 -22.61
CA VAL A 63 -0.33 17.47 -21.91
C VAL A 63 -0.69 18.59 -22.87
N GLY A 64 -1.94 19.02 -22.84
CA GLY A 64 -2.41 20.14 -23.66
C GLY A 64 -3.63 20.82 -23.03
N ARG A 65 -4.06 21.91 -23.67
CA ARG A 65 -5.26 22.66 -23.28
C ARG A 65 -6.48 22.33 -24.15
N ASP A 66 -6.25 21.91 -25.39
CA ASP A 66 -7.29 21.51 -26.34
C ASP A 66 -7.06 20.04 -26.78
N GLN A 67 -8.03 19.17 -26.51
CA GLN A 67 -7.98 17.74 -26.85
C GLN A 67 -8.88 17.37 -28.04
N ASP A 68 -9.66 18.32 -28.58
CA ASP A 68 -10.67 18.03 -29.59
C ASP A 68 -10.06 17.92 -31.01
N ALA A 69 -8.77 18.22 -31.15
CA ALA A 69 -8.03 17.97 -32.37
C ALA A 69 -7.76 16.47 -32.57
N PRO A 70 -8.22 15.84 -33.68
CA PRO A 70 -8.01 14.42 -33.98
C PRO A 70 -6.54 13.97 -33.95
N ASP A 71 -5.63 14.92 -34.11
CA ASP A 71 -4.19 14.70 -34.19
C ASP A 71 -3.53 14.43 -32.84
N VAL A 72 -4.14 14.83 -31.72
CA VAL A 72 -3.55 14.70 -30.37
C VAL A 72 -3.32 13.23 -30.02
N TRP A 73 -4.32 12.37 -30.29
CA TRP A 73 -4.21 10.92 -30.05
C TRP A 73 -3.15 10.27 -30.93
N ARG A 74 -3.05 10.69 -32.20
CA ARG A 74 -2.00 10.21 -33.10
C ARG A 74 -0.60 10.59 -32.59
N ARG A 75 -0.41 11.84 -32.17
CA ARG A 75 0.85 12.34 -31.59
C ARG A 75 1.21 11.58 -30.30
N ALA A 76 0.24 11.31 -29.44
CA ALA A 76 0.43 10.52 -28.23
C ALA A 76 0.99 9.11 -28.53
N VAL A 77 0.42 8.41 -29.50
CA VAL A 77 0.87 7.08 -29.92
C VAL A 77 2.27 7.12 -30.55
N GLU A 78 2.57 8.15 -31.34
CA GLU A 78 3.89 8.34 -31.98
C GLU A 78 5.01 8.48 -30.95
N ILE A 79 4.78 9.18 -29.85
CA ILE A 79 5.77 9.38 -28.78
C ILE A 79 5.69 8.29 -27.68
N GLY A 80 4.72 7.39 -27.77
CA GLY A 80 4.49 6.35 -26.75
C GLY A 80 3.99 6.89 -25.42
N ALA A 81 3.19 7.96 -25.44
CA ALA A 81 2.57 8.52 -24.25
C ALA A 81 1.58 7.52 -23.63
N GLU A 82 1.68 7.35 -22.32
CA GLU A 82 0.81 6.48 -21.52
C GLU A 82 -0.54 7.16 -21.23
N TYR A 83 -0.52 8.49 -21.13
CA TYR A 83 -1.70 9.31 -20.87
C TYR A 83 -1.72 10.57 -21.73
N VAL A 84 -2.94 11.04 -22.03
CA VAL A 84 -3.23 12.32 -22.68
C VAL A 84 -4.06 13.16 -21.72
N LEU A 85 -3.51 14.28 -21.26
CA LEU A 85 -4.06 15.10 -20.17
C LEU A 85 -4.53 16.45 -20.68
N ARG A 86 -5.67 16.91 -20.17
CA ARG A 86 -6.23 18.24 -20.46
C ARG A 86 -6.12 19.09 -19.22
N LEU A 87 -5.49 20.25 -19.33
CA LEU A 87 -5.52 21.26 -18.28
C LEU A 87 -6.65 22.27 -18.55
N PRO A 88 -7.38 22.72 -17.51
CA PRO A 88 -7.12 22.50 -16.08
C PRO A 88 -7.73 21.21 -15.49
N ASP A 89 -8.51 20.45 -16.26
CA ASP A 89 -9.31 19.32 -15.73
C ASP A 89 -8.49 18.23 -15.03
N SER A 90 -7.25 18.01 -15.47
CA SER A 90 -6.35 16.98 -14.96
C SER A 90 -5.31 17.51 -13.97
N GLU A 91 -5.41 18.77 -13.49
CA GLU A 91 -4.37 19.38 -12.63
C GLU A 91 -4.09 18.57 -11.37
N ASN A 92 -5.13 18.24 -10.59
CA ASN A 92 -4.95 17.50 -9.34
C ASN A 92 -4.31 16.13 -9.56
N TRP A 93 -4.76 15.42 -10.60
CA TRP A 93 -4.20 14.13 -10.97
C TRP A 93 -2.74 14.26 -11.43
N LEU A 94 -2.41 15.29 -12.20
CA LEU A 94 -1.04 15.52 -12.67
C LEU A 94 -0.10 15.90 -11.52
N VAL A 95 -0.54 16.74 -10.57
CA VAL A 95 0.20 17.02 -9.32
C VAL A 95 0.47 15.71 -8.59
N ASP A 96 -0.53 14.82 -8.51
CA ASP A 96 -0.36 13.53 -7.86
C ASP A 96 0.70 12.68 -8.54
N GLN A 97 0.66 12.60 -9.86
CA GLN A 97 1.63 11.83 -10.63
C GLN A 97 3.05 12.42 -10.50
N ILE A 98 3.21 13.74 -10.58
CA ILE A 98 4.50 14.40 -10.44
C ILE A 98 5.10 14.13 -9.07
N ALA A 99 4.31 14.29 -8.00
CA ALA A 99 4.79 14.04 -6.65
C ALA A 99 5.15 12.55 -6.45
N ASN A 100 4.42 11.61 -7.06
CA ASN A 100 4.78 10.19 -7.04
C ASN A 100 6.12 9.94 -7.75
N ALA A 101 6.34 10.59 -8.89
CA ALA A 101 7.58 10.48 -9.63
C ALA A 101 8.77 11.09 -8.87
N ALA A 102 8.56 12.20 -8.17
CA ALA A 102 9.56 12.91 -7.37
C ALA A 102 9.93 12.19 -6.06
N GLU A 103 8.95 11.56 -5.39
CA GLU A 103 9.19 10.67 -4.24
C GLU A 103 10.02 9.42 -4.63
N GLY A 104 10.14 9.15 -5.93
CA GLY A 104 11.02 8.15 -6.54
C GLY A 104 10.27 6.94 -7.07
N VAL A 105 10.81 6.32 -8.13
CA VAL A 105 10.33 5.04 -8.70
C VAL A 105 10.83 3.87 -7.85
N GLY A 106 10.68 3.97 -6.52
CA GLY A 106 10.88 2.85 -5.63
C GLY A 106 9.81 1.78 -5.90
N ARG A 107 10.13 0.52 -5.63
CA ARG A 107 9.07 -0.50 -5.57
C ARG A 107 8.06 -0.06 -4.50
N PRO A 108 6.75 -0.05 -4.80
CA PRO A 108 5.75 0.22 -3.78
C PRO A 108 5.91 -0.77 -2.63
N ALA A 109 5.53 -0.35 -1.43
CA ALA A 109 5.60 -1.19 -0.26
C ALA A 109 4.74 -2.44 -0.46
N LEU A 110 5.28 -3.61 -0.10
CA LEU A 110 4.47 -4.82 -0.05
C LEU A 110 3.41 -4.66 1.04
N THR A 111 2.14 -4.65 0.61
CA THR A 111 1.00 -4.29 1.45
C THR A 111 0.21 -5.54 1.80
N VAL A 112 0.24 -5.91 3.09
CA VAL A 112 -0.38 -7.12 3.62
C VAL A 112 -1.53 -6.77 4.55
N GLY A 113 -2.75 -7.17 4.20
CA GLY A 113 -3.91 -7.04 5.09
C GLY A 113 -4.10 -8.28 5.96
N VAL A 114 -4.56 -8.10 7.19
CA VAL A 114 -4.89 -9.19 8.11
C VAL A 114 -6.35 -9.05 8.55
N ILE A 115 -7.13 -10.12 8.37
CA ILE A 115 -8.57 -10.14 8.67
C ILE A 115 -8.88 -11.35 9.55
N GLY A 116 -9.75 -11.18 10.54
CA GLY A 116 -10.24 -12.30 11.35
C GLY A 116 -11.34 -13.10 10.65
N GLY A 117 -11.27 -14.43 10.64
CA GLY A 117 -12.40 -15.28 10.25
C GLY A 117 -13.57 -15.22 11.26
N ARG A 118 -13.26 -14.88 12.52
CA ARG A 118 -14.22 -14.61 13.59
C ARG A 118 -13.70 -13.53 14.55
N GLY A 119 -14.55 -13.09 15.48
CA GLY A 119 -14.14 -12.21 16.58
C GLY A 119 -13.18 -12.94 17.51
N GLY A 120 -12.10 -12.28 17.91
CA GLY A 120 -11.04 -12.88 18.72
C GLY A 120 -10.22 -13.95 17.99
N ALA A 121 -10.14 -13.89 16.65
CA ALA A 121 -9.33 -14.84 15.88
C ALA A 121 -7.82 -14.65 16.07
N GLY A 122 -7.38 -13.43 16.45
CA GLY A 122 -5.95 -13.07 16.57
C GLY A 122 -5.41 -12.25 15.38
N ALA A 123 -6.27 -11.60 14.60
CA ALA A 123 -5.87 -10.78 13.44
C ALA A 123 -4.95 -9.62 13.83
N SER A 124 -5.40 -8.75 14.75
CA SER A 124 -4.60 -7.61 15.24
C SER A 124 -3.27 -8.04 15.86
N THR A 125 -3.26 -9.17 16.59
CA THR A 125 -2.03 -9.75 17.15
C THR A 125 -1.05 -10.17 16.05
N LEU A 126 -1.53 -10.85 15.00
CA LEU A 126 -0.70 -11.24 13.88
C LEU A 126 -0.24 -10.01 13.08
N ALA A 127 -1.10 -9.01 12.88
CA ALA A 127 -0.74 -7.76 12.21
C ALA A 127 0.42 -7.04 12.93
N CYS A 128 0.32 -6.90 14.26
CA CYS A 128 1.41 -6.35 15.09
C CYS A 128 2.69 -7.17 14.93
N ALA A 129 2.62 -8.50 15.03
CA ALA A 129 3.79 -9.35 14.95
C ALA A 129 4.47 -9.33 13.59
N LEU A 130 3.70 -9.25 12.50
CA LEU A 130 4.21 -9.09 11.14
C LEU A 130 4.98 -7.78 11.01
N ALA A 131 4.39 -6.67 11.48
CA ALA A 131 5.00 -5.35 11.40
C ALA A 131 6.28 -5.26 12.26
N VAL A 132 6.21 -5.68 13.53
CA VAL A 132 7.36 -5.68 14.45
C VAL A 132 8.51 -6.54 13.91
N THR A 133 8.19 -7.70 13.34
CA THR A 133 9.21 -8.59 12.78
C THR A 133 9.87 -7.99 11.53
N ALA A 134 9.09 -7.34 10.66
CA ALA A 134 9.64 -6.65 9.48
C ALA A 134 10.54 -5.47 9.87
N ALA A 135 10.09 -4.64 10.82
CA ALA A 135 10.85 -3.51 11.34
C ALA A 135 12.19 -3.98 11.94
N ARG A 136 12.17 -5.05 12.74
CA ARG A 136 13.38 -5.66 13.30
C ARG A 136 14.34 -6.18 12.23
N ALA A 137 13.83 -6.65 11.09
CA ALA A 137 14.64 -7.05 9.94
C ALA A 137 15.19 -5.86 9.12
N GLY A 138 15.06 -4.63 9.63
CA GLY A 138 15.56 -3.41 9.00
C GLY A 138 14.70 -2.94 7.82
N ARG A 139 13.46 -3.43 7.68
CA ARG A 139 12.53 -2.96 6.66
C ARG A 139 11.81 -1.71 7.17
N ARG A 140 11.73 -0.69 6.33
CA ARG A 140 10.77 0.40 6.55
C ARG A 140 9.37 -0.19 6.65
N THR A 141 8.68 0.10 7.75
CA THR A 141 7.44 -0.59 8.11
C THR A 141 6.41 0.39 8.63
N MET A 142 5.18 0.28 8.12
CA MET A 142 4.01 0.97 8.65
C MET A 142 2.93 -0.05 9.05
N LEU A 143 2.29 0.16 10.19
CA LEU A 143 1.12 -0.57 10.65
C LEU A 143 -0.09 0.37 10.67
N ILE A 144 -1.15 0.00 9.95
CA ILE A 144 -2.37 0.80 9.82
C ILE A 144 -3.54 0.02 10.41
N ASP A 145 -4.24 0.65 11.35
CA ASP A 145 -5.41 0.10 12.02
C ASP A 145 -6.69 0.44 11.24
N GLY A 146 -7.24 -0.49 10.50
CA GLY A 146 -8.51 -0.31 9.78
C GLY A 146 -9.74 -0.60 10.63
N ASP A 147 -9.62 -1.11 11.87
CA ASP A 147 -10.77 -1.51 12.69
C ASP A 147 -11.13 -0.45 13.74
N PRO A 148 -12.13 0.41 13.48
CA PRO A 148 -12.52 1.45 14.44
C PRO A 148 -13.06 0.90 15.76
N LEU A 149 -13.42 -0.38 15.82
CA LEU A 149 -13.94 -1.03 17.01
C LEU A 149 -12.88 -1.90 17.72
N GLY A 150 -11.62 -1.88 17.24
CA GLY A 150 -10.52 -2.72 17.73
C GLY A 150 -9.86 -2.24 19.03
N GLY A 151 -10.19 -1.04 19.51
CA GLY A 151 -9.60 -0.44 20.73
C GLY A 151 -8.26 0.25 20.51
N GLY A 152 -7.81 0.37 19.26
CA GLY A 152 -6.54 0.98 18.87
C GLY A 152 -5.39 -0.03 18.88
N ILE A 153 -4.83 -0.31 17.71
CA ILE A 153 -3.68 -1.21 17.54
C ILE A 153 -2.42 -0.72 18.27
N ASP A 154 -2.31 0.57 18.55
CA ASP A 154 -1.19 1.14 19.31
C ASP A 154 -1.14 0.63 20.76
N VAL A 155 -2.27 0.23 21.35
CA VAL A 155 -2.33 -0.43 22.66
C VAL A 155 -1.59 -1.76 22.66
N LEU A 156 -1.71 -2.55 21.58
CA LEU A 156 -1.00 -3.82 21.45
C LEU A 156 0.52 -3.64 21.34
N LEU A 157 0.97 -2.42 21.06
CA LEU A 157 2.37 -2.05 20.96
C LEU A 157 2.89 -1.29 22.19
N GLY A 158 2.07 -1.12 23.25
CA GLY A 158 2.44 -0.29 24.41
C GLY A 158 2.64 1.19 24.06
N GLY A 159 2.00 1.65 22.99
CA GLY A 159 2.17 2.97 22.40
C GLY A 159 1.00 3.92 22.63
N GLU A 160 0.09 3.60 23.55
CA GLU A 160 -1.15 4.35 23.77
C GLU A 160 -0.93 5.80 24.26
N ARG A 161 0.28 6.13 24.70
CA ARG A 161 0.71 7.49 25.09
C ARG A 161 1.63 8.16 24.07
N ALA A 162 1.92 7.51 22.95
CA ALA A 162 2.84 8.04 21.95
C ALA A 162 2.21 9.20 21.17
N GLU A 163 2.95 10.30 21.08
CA GLU A 163 2.55 11.48 20.33
C GLU A 163 2.60 11.22 18.81
N GLY A 164 1.76 11.93 18.07
CA GLY A 164 1.63 11.84 16.62
C GLY A 164 0.18 11.76 16.16
N MET A 165 -0.04 11.97 14.86
CA MET A 165 -1.38 11.96 14.25
C MET A 165 -2.05 10.57 14.33
N ARG A 166 -3.37 10.58 14.43
CA ARG A 166 -4.27 9.42 14.44
C ARG A 166 -5.35 9.59 13.37
N TRP A 167 -6.18 8.58 13.17
CA TRP A 167 -7.26 8.62 12.15
C TRP A 167 -8.14 9.88 12.15
N PRO A 168 -8.58 10.43 13.31
CA PRO A 168 -9.36 11.68 13.33
C PRO A 168 -8.69 12.86 12.62
N ASP A 169 -7.36 12.93 12.65
CA ASP A 169 -6.59 14.00 12.01
C ASP A 169 -6.58 13.89 10.48
N PHE A 170 -6.81 12.69 9.93
CA PHE A 170 -6.87 12.44 8.48
C PHE A 170 -8.30 12.42 7.94
N ALA A 171 -9.31 12.23 8.79
CA ALA A 171 -10.71 12.09 8.39
C ALA A 171 -11.27 13.30 7.64
N HIS A 172 -10.77 14.49 7.96
CA HIS A 172 -11.19 15.76 7.36
C HIS A 172 -10.19 16.28 6.32
N SER A 173 -9.09 15.56 6.08
CA SER A 173 -8.10 15.94 5.08
C SER A 173 -8.74 15.89 3.69
N LYS A 174 -8.79 17.04 3.01
CA LYS A 174 -9.20 17.13 1.61
C LYS A 174 -7.95 17.10 0.74
N GLY A 175 -7.70 15.98 0.09
CA GLY A 175 -6.66 15.86 -0.94
C GLY A 175 -5.56 14.85 -0.62
N ARG A 176 -4.46 14.97 -1.36
CA ARG A 176 -3.29 14.07 -1.29
C ARG A 176 -2.62 14.16 0.07
N VAL A 177 -2.24 13.00 0.60
CA VAL A 177 -1.28 12.89 1.72
C VAL A 177 0.10 12.61 1.12
N GLY A 178 1.08 13.46 1.42
CA GLY A 178 2.48 13.24 1.03
C GLY A 178 3.08 12.08 1.85
N GLY A 179 3.84 11.19 1.21
CA GLY A 179 4.32 9.98 1.89
C GLY A 179 5.26 10.28 3.06
N GLY A 180 6.25 11.16 2.85
CA GLY A 180 7.18 11.58 3.91
C GLY A 180 6.47 12.28 5.08
N ALA A 181 5.55 13.19 4.77
CA ALA A 181 4.74 13.88 5.77
C ALA A 181 3.87 12.91 6.58
N LEU A 182 3.29 11.89 5.93
CA LEU A 182 2.59 10.82 6.64
C LEU A 182 3.54 10.11 7.60
N GLU A 183 4.69 9.62 7.13
CA GLU A 183 5.63 8.89 7.98
C GLU A 183 6.09 9.69 9.20
N GLU A 184 6.44 10.97 9.00
CA GLU A 184 6.96 11.86 10.04
C GLU A 184 5.90 12.23 11.08
N SER A 185 4.65 12.37 10.65
CA SER A 185 3.54 12.74 11.54
C SER A 185 3.03 11.60 12.42
N LEU A 186 3.29 10.36 12.04
CA LEU A 186 2.82 9.18 12.78
C LEU A 186 3.75 8.80 13.95
N PRO A 187 3.19 8.27 15.06
CA PRO A 187 3.96 7.67 16.14
C PRO A 187 5.01 6.67 15.65
N ALA A 188 6.22 6.76 16.19
CA ALA A 188 7.27 5.77 16.01
C ALA A 188 7.31 4.81 17.21
N LEU A 189 7.09 3.52 16.97
CA LEU A 189 7.04 2.48 17.98
C LEU A 189 7.79 1.26 17.47
N HIS A 190 8.69 0.67 18.26
CA HIS A 190 9.38 -0.59 17.90
C HIS A 190 10.05 -0.59 16.50
N GLY A 191 10.51 0.57 16.02
CA GLY A 191 11.12 0.72 14.69
C GLY A 191 10.14 0.78 13.51
N LEU A 192 8.83 0.88 13.77
CA LEU A 192 7.78 1.10 12.76
C LEU A 192 7.01 2.40 13.00
N ARG A 193 6.25 2.83 11.99
CA ARG A 193 5.22 3.88 12.11
C ARG A 193 3.83 3.27 12.27
N VAL A 194 2.99 3.89 13.09
CA VAL A 194 1.67 3.35 13.41
C VAL A 194 0.60 4.40 13.19
N LEU A 195 -0.38 4.10 12.33
CA LEU A 195 -1.64 4.85 12.28
C LEU A 195 -2.71 4.04 13.01
N SER A 196 -3.13 4.55 14.17
CA SER A 196 -4.19 3.95 14.98
C SER A 196 -5.38 4.89 15.14
N TRP A 197 -6.46 4.38 15.74
CA TRP A 197 -7.60 5.19 16.16
C TRP A 197 -7.24 6.06 17.35
N GLY A 198 -7.76 7.29 17.35
CA GLY A 198 -7.65 8.19 18.50
C GLY A 198 -8.43 7.67 19.71
N ARG A 199 -8.36 8.40 20.82
CA ARG A 199 -9.15 8.12 22.03
C ARG A 199 -10.37 9.04 22.17
N ASP A 200 -10.44 10.05 21.31
CA ASP A 200 -11.52 11.02 21.25
C ASP A 200 -12.76 10.45 20.55
N ASP A 201 -13.74 11.31 20.30
CA ASP A 201 -15.03 10.94 19.73
C ASP A 201 -14.93 10.14 18.43
N TRP A 202 -15.91 9.25 18.24
CA TRP A 202 -16.03 8.41 17.07
C TRP A 202 -16.03 9.24 15.77
N VAL A 203 -15.14 8.86 14.85
CA VAL A 203 -15.05 9.46 13.52
C VAL A 203 -15.28 8.38 12.47
N VAL A 204 -16.07 8.73 11.45
CA VAL A 204 -16.22 7.91 10.24
C VAL A 204 -15.11 8.30 9.27
N ILE A 205 -14.31 7.32 8.86
CA ILE A 205 -13.27 7.53 7.85
C ILE A 205 -13.90 7.38 6.47
N PRO A 206 -13.92 8.44 5.64
CA PRO A 206 -14.42 8.33 4.28
C PRO A 206 -13.48 7.47 3.43
N PRO A 207 -13.97 6.77 2.39
CA PRO A 207 -13.15 5.94 1.51
C PRO A 207 -11.96 6.71 0.92
N GLN A 208 -12.13 8.00 0.61
CA GLN A 208 -11.07 8.84 0.04
C GLN A 208 -9.92 9.09 1.03
N ALA A 209 -10.20 9.14 2.34
CA ALA A 209 -9.15 9.28 3.35
C ALA A 209 -8.36 7.96 3.49
N MET A 210 -9.04 6.82 3.50
CA MET A 210 -8.38 5.51 3.44
C MET A 210 -7.52 5.39 2.17
N GLN A 211 -8.07 5.83 1.03
CA GLN A 211 -7.37 5.84 -0.24
C GLN A 211 -6.07 6.66 -0.17
N ALA A 212 -6.17 7.89 0.32
CA ALA A 212 -5.04 8.81 0.40
C ALA A 212 -3.95 8.32 1.34
N VAL A 213 -4.33 7.79 2.52
CA VAL A 213 -3.39 7.26 3.52
C VAL A 213 -2.68 6.02 3.00
N LEU A 214 -3.39 5.02 2.50
CA LEU A 214 -2.77 3.80 1.98
C LEU A 214 -1.93 4.09 0.73
N GLY A 215 -2.43 4.94 -0.16
CA GLY A 215 -1.67 5.39 -1.32
C GLY A 215 -0.36 6.05 -0.90
N ALA A 216 -0.38 6.91 0.12
CA ALA A 216 0.81 7.55 0.66
C ALA A 216 1.77 6.54 1.31
N ALA A 217 1.26 5.65 2.16
CA ALA A 217 2.05 4.61 2.82
C ALA A 217 2.72 3.66 1.82
N ARG A 218 2.04 3.31 0.73
CA ARG A 218 2.57 2.41 -0.30
C ARG A 218 3.71 3.02 -1.09
N ARG A 219 3.67 4.32 -1.37
CA ARG A 219 4.74 5.01 -2.13
C ARG A 219 6.06 5.09 -1.37
N LEU A 220 6.02 4.95 -0.05
CA LEU A 220 7.20 4.95 0.79
C LEU A 220 8.10 3.70 0.60
N GLY A 221 7.61 2.65 -0.05
CA GLY A 221 8.35 1.38 -0.15
C GLY A 221 8.51 0.70 1.22
N GLY A 222 9.14 -0.48 1.22
CA GLY A 222 9.23 -1.33 2.41
C GLY A 222 7.99 -2.22 2.56
N VAL A 223 7.38 -2.25 3.75
CA VAL A 223 6.15 -3.02 3.99
C VAL A 223 5.08 -2.19 4.69
N VAL A 224 3.83 -2.45 4.34
CA VAL A 224 2.65 -1.90 5.01
C VAL A 224 1.82 -3.07 5.50
N VAL A 225 1.49 -3.10 6.78
CA VAL A 225 0.58 -4.08 7.35
C VAL A 225 -0.71 -3.37 7.73
N VAL A 226 -1.86 -3.89 7.28
CA VAL A 226 -3.18 -3.32 7.56
C VAL A 226 -3.98 -4.30 8.39
N ASP A 227 -4.34 -3.92 9.63
CA ASP A 227 -5.27 -4.69 10.45
C ASP A 227 -6.70 -4.32 10.04
N LEU A 228 -7.48 -5.30 9.57
CA LEU A 228 -8.76 -5.02 8.93
C LEU A 228 -9.93 -5.62 9.73
N PRO A 229 -11.05 -4.87 9.83
CA PRO A 229 -12.26 -5.39 10.42
C PRO A 229 -12.89 -6.43 9.49
N ARG A 230 -13.78 -7.24 10.06
CA ARG A 230 -14.49 -8.30 9.30
C ARG A 230 -15.67 -7.78 8.50
N ARG A 231 -16.19 -6.63 8.89
CA ARG A 231 -17.27 -5.94 8.17
C ARG A 231 -16.60 -5.15 7.05
N ILE A 232 -16.96 -5.49 5.82
CA ILE A 232 -16.48 -4.76 4.64
C ILE A 232 -17.50 -3.66 4.35
N ASP A 233 -17.16 -2.44 4.70
CA ASP A 233 -17.80 -1.21 4.24
C ASP A 233 -16.99 -0.60 3.09
N GLU A 234 -17.35 0.61 2.65
CA GLU A 234 -16.68 1.28 1.53
C GLU A 234 -15.21 1.61 1.82
N ALA A 235 -14.87 1.99 3.06
CA ALA A 235 -13.49 2.29 3.44
C ALA A 235 -12.65 1.01 3.49
N VAL A 236 -13.20 -0.08 4.03
CA VAL A 236 -12.52 -1.39 4.05
C VAL A 236 -12.37 -1.95 2.64
N ALA A 237 -13.36 -1.75 1.77
CA ALA A 237 -13.25 -2.13 0.36
C ALA A 237 -12.12 -1.39 -0.36
N GLU A 238 -11.97 -0.09 -0.09
CA GLU A 238 -10.84 0.70 -0.60
C GLU A 238 -9.50 0.18 -0.06
N ALA A 239 -9.44 -0.19 1.22
CA ALA A 239 -8.25 -0.78 1.80
C ALA A 239 -7.88 -2.12 1.12
N LEU A 240 -8.86 -2.99 0.94
CA LEU A 240 -8.70 -4.28 0.26
C LEU A 240 -8.22 -4.13 -1.18
N ALA A 241 -8.70 -3.12 -1.91
CA ALA A 241 -8.31 -2.85 -3.29
C ALA A 241 -6.83 -2.45 -3.44
N GLN A 242 -6.19 -2.01 -2.36
CA GLN A 242 -4.79 -1.59 -2.34
C GLN A 242 -3.83 -2.61 -1.74
N LEU A 243 -4.33 -3.75 -1.24
CA LEU A 243 -3.48 -4.83 -0.74
C LEU A 243 -2.87 -5.63 -1.87
N ASP A 244 -1.63 -6.08 -1.68
CA ASP A 244 -1.00 -7.07 -2.56
C ASP A 244 -1.34 -8.50 -2.11
N LEU A 245 -1.58 -8.70 -0.81
CA LEU A 245 -1.89 -9.99 -0.19
C LEU A 245 -2.74 -9.82 1.08
N GLY A 246 -3.68 -10.74 1.30
CA GLY A 246 -4.49 -10.83 2.51
C GLY A 246 -4.25 -12.11 3.29
N LEU A 247 -4.30 -12.01 4.62
CA LEU A 247 -4.25 -13.12 5.55
C LEU A 247 -5.56 -13.23 6.34
N LEU A 248 -6.28 -14.33 6.16
CA LEU A 248 -7.48 -14.64 6.91
C LEU A 248 -7.14 -15.55 8.09
N VAL A 249 -7.18 -15.02 9.31
CA VAL A 249 -6.86 -15.77 10.54
C VAL A 249 -8.08 -16.58 10.99
N VAL A 250 -7.97 -17.91 11.02
CA VAL A 250 -9.10 -18.80 11.26
C VAL A 250 -8.79 -19.83 12.36
N PRO A 251 -9.46 -19.72 13.53
CA PRO A 251 -9.41 -20.77 14.54
C PRO A 251 -9.94 -22.11 14.02
N GLY A 252 -9.34 -23.21 14.48
CA GLY A 252 -9.64 -24.61 14.13
C GLY A 252 -10.99 -25.15 14.60
N GLU A 253 -12.00 -24.28 14.74
CA GLU A 253 -13.33 -24.59 15.23
C GLU A 253 -14.34 -24.54 14.07
N LEU A 254 -15.29 -25.47 14.00
CA LEU A 254 -16.27 -25.54 12.91
C LEU A 254 -17.05 -24.22 12.73
N ARG A 255 -17.45 -23.58 13.83
CA ARG A 255 -18.14 -22.28 13.79
C ARG A 255 -17.25 -21.16 13.25
N ALA A 256 -15.96 -21.18 13.58
CA ALA A 256 -14.99 -20.21 13.08
C ALA A 256 -14.79 -20.38 11.56
N VAL A 257 -14.67 -21.63 11.07
CA VAL A 257 -14.59 -21.94 9.64
C VAL A 257 -15.85 -21.48 8.90
N ALA A 258 -17.04 -21.75 9.44
CA ALA A 258 -18.29 -21.30 8.83
C ALA A 258 -18.41 -19.77 8.76
N ALA A 259 -17.95 -19.05 9.78
CA ALA A 259 -17.88 -17.58 9.76
C ALA A 259 -16.83 -17.08 8.76
N ALA A 260 -15.65 -17.70 8.75
CA ALA A 260 -14.54 -17.36 7.87
C ALA A 260 -14.91 -17.49 6.39
N LYS A 261 -15.72 -18.49 6.01
CA LYS A 261 -16.25 -18.61 4.64
C LYS A 261 -16.99 -17.37 4.15
N ARG A 262 -17.77 -16.74 5.03
CA ARG A 262 -18.50 -15.51 4.68
C ARG A 262 -17.56 -14.34 4.49
N VAL A 263 -16.59 -14.19 5.40
CA VAL A 263 -15.55 -13.16 5.31
C VAL A 263 -14.71 -13.34 4.04
N ALA A 264 -14.25 -14.56 3.76
CA ALA A 264 -13.50 -14.93 2.57
C ALA A 264 -14.28 -14.60 1.29
N SER A 265 -15.56 -14.98 1.23
CA SER A 265 -16.41 -14.68 0.08
C SER A 265 -16.55 -13.19 -0.18
N MET A 266 -16.66 -12.36 0.87
CA MET A 266 -16.79 -10.92 0.69
C MET A 266 -15.46 -10.25 0.33
N ALA A 267 -14.36 -10.64 1.01
CA ALA A 267 -13.03 -10.11 0.72
C ALA A 267 -12.53 -10.49 -0.67
N GLY A 268 -12.81 -11.72 -1.11
CA GLY A 268 -12.44 -12.22 -2.44
C GLY A 268 -13.18 -11.57 -3.61
N MET A 269 -14.20 -10.74 -3.36
CA MET A 269 -14.80 -9.89 -4.41
C MET A 269 -13.88 -8.75 -4.83
N VAL A 270 -12.92 -8.38 -3.98
CA VAL A 270 -12.01 -7.23 -4.18
C VAL A 270 -10.55 -7.69 -4.24
N LEU A 271 -10.14 -8.55 -3.32
CA LEU A 271 -8.75 -8.99 -3.18
C LEU A 271 -8.50 -10.32 -3.89
N GLY A 272 -7.57 -10.32 -4.85
CA GLY A 272 -7.23 -11.50 -5.66
C GLY A 272 -6.39 -12.57 -4.95
N ASP A 273 -5.53 -12.18 -4.00
CA ASP A 273 -4.69 -13.10 -3.23
C ASP A 273 -5.05 -13.03 -1.74
N LEU A 274 -5.86 -13.98 -1.30
CA LEU A 274 -6.27 -14.15 0.09
C LEU A 274 -5.89 -15.56 0.57
N ARG A 275 -5.15 -15.65 1.67
CA ARG A 275 -4.62 -16.92 2.18
C ARG A 275 -5.05 -17.15 3.63
N VAL A 276 -5.26 -18.40 3.99
CA VAL A 276 -5.65 -18.80 5.35
C VAL A 276 -4.42 -18.89 6.24
N VAL A 277 -4.52 -18.29 7.41
CA VAL A 277 -3.65 -18.56 8.56
C VAL A 277 -4.48 -19.33 9.57
N ALA A 278 -4.28 -20.64 9.66
CA ALA A 278 -5.03 -21.48 10.59
C ALA A 278 -4.49 -21.29 12.01
N ARG A 279 -5.36 -21.34 13.02
CA ARG A 279 -4.95 -21.25 14.43
C ARG A 279 -5.54 -22.42 15.21
N GLY A 280 -4.67 -23.24 15.78
CA GLY A 280 -5.07 -24.31 16.68
C GLY A 280 -5.66 -23.81 18.02
N PRO A 281 -6.08 -24.75 18.89
CA PRO A 281 -6.07 -26.19 18.68
C PRO A 281 -7.16 -26.66 17.71
N TYR A 282 -6.94 -27.81 17.07
CA TYR A 282 -7.91 -28.46 16.19
C TYR A 282 -8.67 -29.57 16.91
N ALA A 283 -9.88 -29.85 16.46
CA ALA A 283 -10.58 -31.08 16.86
C ALA A 283 -9.85 -32.31 16.31
N SER A 284 -10.05 -33.48 16.94
CA SER A 284 -9.40 -34.73 16.54
C SER A 284 -9.61 -35.03 15.06
N GLY A 285 -8.52 -35.26 14.33
CA GLY A 285 -8.53 -35.56 12.89
C GLY A 285 -8.64 -34.34 11.97
N LEU A 286 -8.60 -33.11 12.51
CA LEU A 286 -8.51 -31.87 11.74
C LEU A 286 -7.11 -31.25 11.89
N ASP A 287 -6.70 -30.54 10.85
CA ASP A 287 -5.43 -29.82 10.76
C ASP A 287 -5.61 -28.48 10.02
N GLU A 288 -4.52 -27.75 9.81
CA GLU A 288 -4.52 -26.48 9.11
C GLU A 288 -4.91 -26.61 7.62
N GLN A 289 -4.56 -27.71 6.97
CA GLN A 289 -4.91 -27.99 5.57
C GLN A 289 -6.40 -28.24 5.43
N TRP A 290 -7.04 -28.90 6.39
CA TRP A 290 -8.48 -29.06 6.43
C TRP A 290 -9.17 -27.70 6.52
N VAL A 291 -8.70 -26.77 7.36
CA VAL A 291 -9.28 -25.42 7.48
C VAL A 291 -9.19 -24.68 6.15
N ALA A 292 -8.01 -24.67 5.52
CA ALA A 292 -7.78 -24.01 4.24
C ALA A 292 -8.66 -24.63 3.13
N SER A 293 -8.69 -25.96 3.04
CA SER A 293 -9.49 -26.71 2.07
C SER A 293 -10.99 -26.49 2.26
N ALA A 294 -11.45 -26.44 3.51
CA ALA A 294 -12.85 -26.19 3.82
C ALA A 294 -13.28 -24.82 3.32
N ILE A 295 -12.44 -23.78 3.47
CA ILE A 295 -12.71 -22.41 3.02
C ILE A 295 -12.52 -22.27 1.50
N GLY A 296 -11.63 -23.06 0.90
CA GLY A 296 -11.30 -22.99 -0.53
C GLY A 296 -10.24 -21.94 -0.85
N LEU A 297 -9.30 -21.68 0.08
CA LEU A 297 -8.22 -20.71 -0.09
C LEU A 297 -6.85 -21.36 0.15
N PRO A 298 -5.75 -20.81 -0.42
CA PRO A 298 -4.40 -21.27 -0.14
C PRO A 298 -4.03 -21.12 1.35
N LEU A 299 -3.24 -22.05 1.88
CA LEU A 299 -2.70 -21.98 3.24
C LEU A 299 -1.40 -21.15 3.27
N ALA A 300 -1.36 -20.09 4.08
CA ALA A 300 -0.13 -19.34 4.38
C ALA A 300 0.72 -20.02 5.47
N GLY A 301 0.04 -20.64 6.44
CA GLY A 301 0.65 -21.46 7.48
C GLY A 301 -0.25 -21.59 8.72
N GLU A 302 0.26 -22.27 9.73
CA GLU A 302 -0.35 -22.37 11.05
C GLU A 302 0.23 -21.31 12.00
N LEU A 303 -0.63 -20.53 12.63
CA LEU A 303 -0.27 -19.54 13.64
C LEU A 303 0.13 -20.26 14.94
N PRO A 304 1.39 -20.13 15.38
CA PRO A 304 1.84 -20.80 16.59
C PRO A 304 1.25 -20.13 17.84
N LEU A 305 1.13 -20.91 18.91
CA LEU A 305 0.89 -20.38 20.24
C LEU A 305 2.15 -19.66 20.73
N GLU A 306 2.01 -18.41 21.19
CA GLU A 306 3.07 -17.65 21.87
C GLU A 306 2.82 -17.69 23.39
N PRO A 307 3.60 -18.48 24.15
CA PRO A 307 3.44 -18.56 25.60
C PRO A 307 3.75 -17.21 26.25
N GLY A 308 2.95 -16.80 27.23
CA GLY A 308 3.19 -15.56 27.97
C GLY A 308 2.78 -14.28 27.25
N LEU A 309 2.27 -14.35 26.01
CA LEU A 309 1.90 -13.18 25.21
C LEU A 309 1.03 -12.16 25.97
N LEU A 310 0.00 -12.61 26.68
CA LEU A 310 -0.87 -11.71 27.44
C LEU A 310 -0.12 -10.98 28.57
N ALA A 311 0.76 -11.69 29.29
CA ALA A 311 1.54 -11.10 30.37
C ALA A 311 2.62 -10.15 29.84
N GLU A 312 3.21 -10.46 28.68
CA GLU A 312 4.15 -9.57 27.98
C GLU A 312 3.44 -8.28 27.51
N GLN A 313 2.22 -8.41 26.97
CA GLN A 313 1.41 -7.27 26.56
C GLN A 313 1.03 -6.36 27.73
N ASP A 314 0.69 -6.92 28.90
CA ASP A 314 0.44 -6.13 30.12
C ASP A 314 1.67 -5.32 30.57
N MET A 315 2.86 -5.73 30.14
CA MET A 315 4.14 -5.04 30.39
C MET A 315 4.55 -4.11 29.24
N GLY A 316 3.73 -3.97 28.20
CA GLY A 316 3.99 -3.12 27.03
C GLY A 316 4.88 -3.77 25.95
N GLU A 317 5.19 -5.07 26.06
CA GLU A 317 5.94 -5.78 25.04
C GLU A 317 5.03 -6.15 23.85
N PRO A 318 5.44 -5.87 22.61
CA PRO A 318 4.59 -6.07 21.45
C PRO A 318 4.53 -7.54 21.04
N PRO A 319 3.43 -8.01 20.41
CA PRO A 319 3.39 -9.29 19.73
C PRO A 319 4.57 -9.45 18.76
N GLY A 320 5.27 -10.58 18.83
CA GLY A 320 6.47 -10.83 18.03
C GLY A 320 7.71 -10.05 18.50
N GLY A 321 7.67 -9.42 19.69
CA GLY A 321 8.77 -8.69 20.34
C GLY A 321 10.01 -9.57 20.62
N SER A 322 9.79 -10.83 20.99
CA SER A 322 10.86 -11.82 21.20
C SER A 322 11.35 -12.39 19.87
N PRO A 323 12.60 -12.13 19.42
CA PRO A 323 13.10 -12.62 18.13
C PRO A 323 13.17 -14.13 18.01
N ARG A 324 13.22 -14.83 19.16
CA ARG A 324 13.24 -16.29 19.26
C ARG A 324 11.84 -16.86 19.59
N GLY A 325 10.81 -16.03 19.69
CA GLY A 325 9.43 -16.46 19.90
C GLY A 325 8.88 -17.21 18.69
N PRO A 326 8.00 -18.21 18.87
CA PRO A 326 7.29 -18.87 17.77
C PRO A 326 6.62 -17.89 16.79
N LEU A 327 5.97 -16.84 17.29
CA LEU A 327 5.25 -15.87 16.47
C LEU A 327 6.20 -15.05 15.58
N ALA A 328 7.34 -14.61 16.13
CA ALA A 328 8.37 -13.91 15.35
C ALA A 328 8.95 -14.81 14.25
N ARG A 329 9.26 -16.09 14.56
CA ARG A 329 9.73 -17.05 13.55
C ARG A 329 8.71 -17.29 12.43
N PHE A 330 7.43 -17.42 12.78
CA PHE A 330 6.35 -17.53 11.80
C PHE A 330 6.31 -16.31 10.87
N CYS A 331 6.38 -15.10 11.44
CA CYS A 331 6.38 -13.85 10.68
C CYS A 331 7.63 -13.70 9.79
N SER A 332 8.82 -14.07 10.27
CA SER A 332 10.04 -14.06 9.45
C SER A 332 9.91 -15.02 8.27
N ALA A 333 9.46 -16.26 8.49
CA ALA A 333 9.26 -17.23 7.43
C ALA A 333 8.16 -16.82 6.44
N PHE A 334 7.16 -16.06 6.89
CA PHE A 334 6.17 -15.44 6.01
C PHE A 334 6.82 -14.38 5.12
N TRP A 335 7.55 -13.42 5.70
CA TRP A 335 8.19 -12.34 4.93
C TRP A 335 9.23 -12.86 3.94
N ASP A 336 10.04 -13.86 4.32
CA ASP A 336 11.01 -14.48 3.41
C ASP A 336 10.34 -15.05 2.16
N ARG A 337 9.17 -15.70 2.32
CA ARG A 337 8.40 -16.26 1.20
C ARG A 337 7.70 -15.18 0.38
N ALA A 338 7.08 -14.21 1.04
CA ALA A 338 6.34 -13.14 0.36
C ALA A 338 7.28 -12.29 -0.50
N LEU A 339 8.44 -11.92 0.03
CA LEU A 339 9.43 -11.11 -0.66
C LEU A 339 10.22 -11.89 -1.71
N ALA A 340 10.43 -13.21 -1.53
CA ALA A 340 11.08 -14.05 -2.56
C ALA A 340 10.22 -14.20 -3.83
N GLY A 341 8.90 -14.22 -3.70
CA GLY A 341 7.96 -14.27 -4.84
C GLY A 341 8.08 -13.06 -5.78
N GLU A 342 8.58 -11.93 -5.30
CA GLU A 342 8.75 -10.70 -6.07
C GLU A 342 10.01 -10.68 -6.96
N GLY A 343 10.94 -11.61 -6.76
CA GLY A 343 12.17 -11.72 -7.56
C GLY A 343 11.98 -12.48 -8.88
N ALA A 344 11.02 -13.40 -8.93
CA ALA A 344 10.81 -14.30 -10.07
C ALA A 344 10.00 -13.67 -11.23
N GLY A 345 9.17 -12.65 -10.94
CA GLY A 345 8.33 -11.98 -11.95
C GLY A 345 9.07 -11.02 -12.88
N GLY A 346 10.36 -10.73 -12.63
CA GLY A 346 11.17 -9.79 -13.41
C GLY A 346 12.11 -10.42 -14.45
N GLN A 347 12.20 -11.75 -14.55
CA GLN A 347 13.19 -12.44 -15.39
C GLN A 347 12.62 -13.22 -16.59
N THR A 348 11.32 -13.17 -16.88
CA THR A 348 10.70 -14.01 -17.93
C THR A 348 10.42 -13.33 -19.27
N ALA A 349 11.00 -12.17 -19.56
CA ALA A 349 10.90 -11.54 -20.89
C ALA A 349 12.29 -11.24 -21.48
N GLY A 350 12.99 -12.28 -21.91
CA GLY A 350 14.29 -12.11 -22.58
C GLY A 350 14.97 -13.43 -22.87
N GLY A 351 14.39 -14.24 -23.76
CA GLY A 351 15.10 -15.42 -24.27
C GLY A 351 14.21 -16.48 -24.89
N ALA A 352 13.81 -16.26 -26.14
CA ALA A 352 13.67 -17.35 -27.10
C ALA A 352 13.81 -16.77 -28.50
N SER A 353 14.83 -17.29 -29.18
CA SER A 353 15.32 -17.10 -30.54
C SER A 353 14.26 -17.05 -31.64
#